data_AF-A0A3S5DM36-F1
#
_entry.id   AF-A0A3S5DM36-F1
#
_cell.length_a   1.000
_cell.length_b   1.000
_cell.length_c   1.000
_cell.angle_alpha   90.00
_cell.angle_beta   90.00
_cell.angle_gamma   90.00
#
_symmetry.space_group_name_H-M   'P 1'
#
loop_
_entity.id
_entity.type
_entity.pdbx_description
1 polymer ?
#
loop_
_entity_poly.entity_id
_entity_poly.type
_entity_poly.pdbx_seq_one_letter_code
_entity_poly.pdbx_strand_id
1 'polypeptide(L)'
;MVLKFMSNCWILLERYGPQRREQRPDMPFWRLKGDGFWELQNAEFCSTSGSRQPPKRELIEYNVAGGFDAVNFALVTKKRNLIDALAQQILEAHFPTSIQEDIADEMGFDIRTSLRQRDPKFRQAVLRAYNYQCAVCGFNMRHDNAPIALEAAHIRWKQHHGPCEVPNGLALCAIHHKAFDRGSIGLDKKYARGGFPTR
;
A
#
# COMPACT_ATOMS: atom_id res chain seq x y z
N MET A 1 -6.30 -23.33 3.04
CA MET A 1 -7.29 -22.41 3.64
C MET A 1 -8.21 -21.94 2.53
N VAL A 2 -9.49 -22.28 2.60
CA VAL A 2 -10.48 -21.89 1.60
C VAL A 2 -11.01 -20.52 1.97
N LEU A 3 -10.61 -19.48 1.24
CA LEU A 3 -11.20 -18.16 1.36
C LEU A 3 -12.53 -18.20 0.61
N LYS A 4 -13.63 -18.17 1.36
CA LYS A 4 -14.94 -17.92 0.78
C LYS A 4 -14.94 -16.52 0.17
N PHE A 5 -15.46 -16.44 -1.04
CA PHE A 5 -15.80 -15.19 -1.70
C PHE A 5 -16.51 -14.28 -0.67
N MET A 6 -15.91 -13.13 -0.34
CA MET A 6 -16.46 -12.00 0.45
C MET A 6 -16.12 -11.86 1.94
N SER A 7 -15.35 -12.74 2.60
CA SER A 7 -15.02 -12.50 4.02
C SER A 7 -13.68 -11.76 4.18
N ASN A 8 -13.75 -10.49 4.61
CA ASN A 8 -12.68 -9.60 5.13
C ASN A 8 -11.82 -8.77 4.16
N CYS A 9 -11.70 -9.10 2.86
CA CYS A 9 -10.85 -8.30 1.96
C CYS A 9 -11.45 -6.93 1.55
N TRP A 10 -12.78 -6.75 1.65
CA TRP A 10 -13.43 -5.50 1.28
C TRP A 10 -12.90 -4.30 2.08
N ILE A 11 -12.83 -4.45 3.41
CA ILE A 11 -12.40 -3.38 4.33
C ILE A 11 -10.97 -2.93 3.99
N LEU A 12 -10.09 -3.88 3.65
CA LEU A 12 -8.72 -3.57 3.26
C LEU A 12 -8.65 -2.83 1.91
N LEU A 13 -9.46 -3.20 0.93
CA LEU A 13 -9.54 -2.49 -0.36
C LEU A 13 -10.15 -1.10 -0.22
N GLU A 14 -11.11 -0.93 0.68
CA GLU A 14 -11.69 0.37 0.97
C GLU A 14 -10.68 1.31 1.63
N ARG A 15 -9.86 0.80 2.56
CA ARG A 15 -8.87 1.61 3.30
C ARG A 15 -7.56 1.86 2.56
N TYR A 16 -7.06 0.84 1.87
CA TYR A 16 -5.71 0.85 1.29
C TYR A 16 -5.70 0.66 -0.23
N GLY A 17 -6.85 0.31 -0.83
CA GLY A 17 -6.96 0.16 -2.26
C GLY A 17 -6.93 1.50 -3.00
N PRO A 18 -6.62 1.49 -4.30
CA PRO A 18 -6.69 2.69 -5.14
C PRO A 18 -8.12 3.25 -5.17
N GLN A 19 -8.24 4.57 -5.25
CA GLN A 19 -9.53 5.23 -5.42
C GLN A 19 -10.17 4.82 -6.76
N ARG A 20 -11.29 4.12 -6.69
CA ARG A 20 -12.06 3.63 -7.84
C ARG A 20 -13.54 3.81 -7.61
N ARG A 21 -14.30 3.95 -8.70
CA ARG A 21 -15.77 4.06 -8.67
C ARG A 21 -16.44 2.80 -8.11
N GLU A 22 -15.82 1.64 -8.30
CA GLU A 22 -16.30 0.35 -7.79
C GLU A 22 -15.09 -0.48 -7.35
N GLN A 23 -15.10 -0.96 -6.11
CA GLN A 23 -14.12 -1.93 -5.62
C GLN A 23 -14.53 -3.34 -6.05
N ARG A 24 -13.60 -4.05 -6.69
CA ARG A 24 -13.82 -5.35 -7.32
C ARG A 24 -12.91 -6.42 -6.70
N PRO A 25 -13.17 -6.84 -5.44
CA PRO A 25 -12.39 -7.89 -4.75
C PRO A 25 -12.47 -9.25 -5.46
N ASP A 26 -13.49 -9.43 -6.29
CA ASP A 26 -13.78 -10.60 -7.10
C ASP A 26 -12.78 -10.82 -8.24
N MET A 27 -12.19 -9.74 -8.77
CA MET A 27 -11.23 -9.80 -9.87
C MET A 27 -9.89 -10.46 -9.46
N PRO A 28 -9.20 -10.04 -8.37
CA PRO A 28 -8.02 -10.74 -7.88
C PRO A 28 -8.32 -12.21 -7.54
N PHE A 29 -9.43 -12.46 -6.85
CA PHE A 29 -9.86 -13.80 -6.45
C PHE A 29 -9.90 -14.81 -7.62
N TRP A 30 -10.46 -14.41 -8.77
CA TRP A 30 -10.54 -15.28 -9.94
C TRP A 30 -9.21 -15.36 -10.72
N ARG A 31 -8.47 -14.26 -10.81
CA ARG A 31 -7.26 -14.16 -11.65
C ARG A 31 -6.05 -14.89 -11.07
N LEU A 32 -5.95 -14.99 -9.75
CA LEU A 32 -4.83 -15.67 -9.07
C LEU A 32 -4.65 -17.13 -9.52
N LYS A 33 -5.70 -17.80 -10.00
CA LYS A 33 -5.58 -19.17 -10.55
C LYS A 33 -4.60 -19.29 -11.72
N GLY A 34 -4.35 -18.18 -12.44
CA GLY A 34 -3.37 -18.14 -13.52
C GLY A 34 -1.93 -18.14 -13.06
N ASP A 35 -1.68 -17.85 -11.77
CA ASP A 35 -0.33 -17.66 -11.22
C ASP A 35 0.27 -18.97 -10.67
N GLY A 36 -0.47 -20.08 -10.72
CA GLY A 36 0.03 -21.43 -10.44
C GLY A 36 0.16 -21.79 -8.96
N PHE A 37 -0.36 -20.96 -8.04
CA PHE A 37 -0.37 -21.25 -6.60
C PHE A 37 -1.78 -21.21 -5.96
N TRP A 38 -2.81 -20.97 -6.78
CA TRP A 38 -4.17 -20.71 -6.33
C TRP A 38 -5.17 -21.64 -7.01
N GLU A 39 -5.99 -22.30 -6.22
CA GLU A 39 -7.03 -23.21 -6.68
C GLU A 39 -8.41 -22.64 -6.40
N LEU A 40 -9.35 -22.90 -7.31
CA LEU A 40 -10.75 -22.58 -7.14
C LEU A 40 -11.56 -23.86 -6.99
N GLN A 41 -12.46 -23.87 -6.00
CA GLN A 41 -13.44 -24.92 -5.77
C GLN A 41 -14.79 -24.48 -6.32
N ASN A 42 -15.54 -25.41 -6.91
CA ASN A 42 -16.86 -25.18 -7.54
C ASN A 42 -16.83 -24.25 -8.77
N ALA A 43 -15.65 -23.92 -9.30
CA ALA A 43 -15.51 -23.08 -10.49
C ALA A 43 -15.91 -23.80 -11.78
N GLU A 44 -15.96 -25.13 -11.76
CA GLU A 44 -16.42 -25.99 -12.84
C GLU A 44 -17.92 -25.83 -13.17
N PHE A 45 -18.71 -25.28 -12.23
CA PHE A 45 -20.12 -24.98 -12.44
C PHE A 45 -20.36 -23.63 -13.10
N CYS A 46 -19.33 -22.77 -13.16
CA CYS A 46 -19.44 -21.46 -13.79
C CYS A 46 -19.43 -21.54 -15.32
N SER A 47 -20.13 -20.59 -15.95
CA SER A 47 -20.27 -20.50 -17.41
C SER A 47 -18.98 -20.17 -18.15
N THR A 48 -17.98 -19.60 -17.45
CA THR A 48 -16.71 -19.20 -18.03
C THR A 48 -15.57 -20.11 -17.60
N SER A 49 -14.79 -20.59 -18.57
CA SER A 49 -13.52 -21.27 -18.35
C SER A 49 -12.33 -20.34 -18.60
N GLY A 50 -11.15 -20.68 -18.05
CA GLY A 50 -9.92 -19.92 -18.28
C GLY A 50 -9.88 -18.54 -17.61
N SER A 51 -9.26 -17.56 -18.27
CA SER A 51 -8.94 -16.24 -17.69
C SER A 51 -10.13 -15.28 -17.57
N ARG A 52 -11.24 -15.55 -18.27
CA ARG A 52 -12.46 -14.75 -18.19
C ARG A 52 -13.19 -15.08 -16.89
N GLN A 53 -13.55 -14.04 -16.14
CA GLN A 53 -14.30 -14.16 -14.89
C GLN A 53 -15.80 -14.37 -15.17
N PRO A 54 -16.48 -15.26 -14.44
CA PRO A 54 -17.92 -15.44 -14.55
C PRO A 54 -18.65 -14.27 -13.88
N PRO A 55 -19.95 -14.10 -14.18
CA PRO A 55 -20.78 -13.15 -13.48
C PRO A 55 -20.73 -13.34 -11.96
N LYS A 56 -20.70 -12.25 -11.19
CA LYS A 56 -20.70 -12.28 -9.71
C LYS A 56 -21.82 -13.15 -9.12
N ARG A 57 -22.99 -13.17 -9.78
CA ARG A 57 -24.12 -14.02 -9.38
C ARG A 57 -23.74 -15.50 -9.35
N GLU A 58 -23.02 -15.99 -10.35
CA GLU A 58 -22.59 -17.40 -10.41
C GLU A 58 -21.58 -17.74 -9.32
N LEU A 59 -20.67 -16.81 -9.00
CA LEU A 59 -19.71 -16.99 -7.90
C LEU A 59 -20.42 -17.20 -6.55
N ILE A 60 -21.54 -16.50 -6.34
CA ILE A 60 -22.37 -16.63 -5.15
C ILE A 60 -23.22 -17.90 -5.22
N GLU A 61 -23.89 -18.13 -6.35
CA GLU A 61 -24.82 -19.25 -6.56
C GLU A 61 -24.13 -20.60 -6.41
N TYR A 62 -22.94 -20.77 -6.98
CA TYR A 62 -22.15 -21.99 -6.87
C TYR A 62 -21.20 -22.01 -5.67
N ASN A 63 -21.27 -21.00 -4.79
CA ASN A 63 -20.41 -20.88 -3.60
C ASN A 63 -18.94 -21.14 -3.96
N VAL A 64 -18.46 -20.43 -4.99
CA VAL A 64 -17.09 -20.56 -5.47
C VAL A 64 -16.15 -20.06 -4.39
N ALA A 65 -15.14 -20.86 -4.08
CA ALA A 65 -14.16 -20.54 -3.07
C ALA A 65 -12.75 -20.72 -3.61
N GLY A 66 -11.79 -19.97 -3.08
CA GLY A 66 -10.43 -19.91 -3.60
C GLY A 66 -9.41 -19.97 -2.49
N GLY A 67 -8.23 -20.51 -2.77
CA GLY A 67 -7.16 -20.55 -1.79
C GLY A 67 -5.86 -21.09 -2.36
N PHE A 68 -4.83 -21.12 -1.53
CA PHE A 68 -3.59 -21.80 -1.88
C PHE A 68 -3.83 -23.28 -2.19
N ASP A 69 -3.14 -23.80 -3.19
CA ASP A 69 -3.04 -25.25 -3.41
C ASP A 69 -2.44 -25.97 -2.18
N ALA A 70 -2.56 -27.30 -2.17
CA ALA A 70 -2.11 -28.10 -1.03
C ALA A 70 -0.61 -27.93 -0.70
N VAL A 71 0.24 -27.76 -1.71
CA VAL A 71 1.70 -27.66 -1.56
C VAL A 71 2.07 -26.31 -0.95
N ASN A 72 1.57 -25.23 -1.54
CA ASN A 72 1.81 -23.86 -1.10
C ASN A 72 1.17 -23.62 0.27
N PHE A 73 -0.04 -24.14 0.51
CA PHE A 73 -0.69 -24.04 1.82
C PHE A 73 0.14 -24.73 2.91
N ALA A 74 0.65 -25.94 2.65
CA ALA A 74 1.51 -26.64 3.59
C ALA A 74 2.83 -25.89 3.85
N LEU A 75 3.40 -25.26 2.83
CA LEU A 75 4.63 -24.48 2.94
C LEU A 75 4.46 -23.25 3.85
N VAL A 76 3.43 -22.44 3.61
CA VAL A 76 3.19 -21.21 4.41
C VAL A 76 2.78 -21.54 5.84
N THR A 77 2.04 -22.63 6.06
CA THR A 77 1.61 -23.04 7.40
C THR A 77 2.79 -23.51 8.26
N LYS A 78 3.79 -24.17 7.65
CA LYS A 78 4.98 -24.67 8.36
C LYS A 78 6.02 -23.58 8.66
N LYS A 79 6.03 -22.48 7.91
CA LYS A 79 7.08 -21.44 7.98
C LYS A 79 6.48 -20.05 8.19
N ARG A 80 6.18 -19.69 9.44
CA ARG A 80 5.62 -18.35 9.76
C ARG A 80 6.50 -17.21 9.27
N ASN A 81 7.82 -17.30 9.45
CA ASN A 81 8.77 -16.30 8.97
C ASN A 81 8.72 -16.08 7.44
N LEU A 82 8.27 -17.09 6.68
CA LEU A 82 8.08 -16.95 5.24
C LEU A 82 6.90 -16.02 4.94
N ILE A 83 5.84 -16.06 5.74
CA ILE A 83 4.68 -15.18 5.58
C ILE A 83 5.09 -13.73 5.81
N ASP A 84 5.83 -13.45 6.88
CA ASP A 84 6.31 -12.09 7.17
C ASP A 84 7.24 -11.58 6.07
N ALA A 85 8.14 -12.43 5.56
CA ALA A 85 9.03 -12.07 4.45
C ALA A 85 8.28 -11.79 3.14
N LEU A 86 7.27 -12.61 2.80
CA LEU A 86 6.43 -12.41 1.62
C LEU A 86 5.55 -11.16 1.75
N ALA A 87 4.95 -10.96 2.93
CA ALA A 87 4.17 -9.76 3.23
C ALA A 87 5.03 -8.51 3.08
N GLN A 88 6.23 -8.51 3.64
CA GLN A 88 7.18 -7.41 3.50
C GLN A 88 7.50 -7.11 2.04
N GLN A 89 7.82 -8.13 1.22
CA GLN A 89 8.13 -7.93 -0.21
C GLN A 89 6.94 -7.32 -0.98
N ILE A 90 5.72 -7.81 -0.73
CA ILE A 90 4.50 -7.29 -1.37
C ILE A 90 4.26 -5.84 -0.95
N LEU A 91 4.42 -5.55 0.35
CA LEU A 91 4.23 -4.22 0.90
C LEU A 91 5.24 -3.21 0.33
N GLU A 92 6.51 -3.59 0.25
CA GLU A 92 7.58 -2.77 -0.34
C GLU A 92 7.36 -2.49 -1.83
N ALA A 93 6.85 -3.48 -2.57
CA ALA A 93 6.62 -3.34 -4.01
C ALA A 93 5.43 -2.42 -4.34
N HIS A 94 4.42 -2.35 -3.47
CA HIS A 94 3.13 -1.77 -3.83
C HIS A 94 2.68 -0.59 -2.97
N PHE A 95 3.25 -0.38 -1.78
CA PHE A 95 2.79 0.64 -0.84
C PHE A 95 3.93 1.54 -0.36
N PRO A 96 3.67 2.81 -0.01
CA PRO A 96 4.66 3.69 0.60
C PRO A 96 4.90 3.29 2.05
N THR A 97 6.11 3.53 2.55
CA THR A 97 6.56 3.11 3.90
C THR A 97 5.60 3.47 5.03
N SER A 98 4.99 4.66 4.99
CA SER A 98 4.06 5.14 6.03
C SER A 98 2.78 4.30 6.14
N ILE A 99 2.40 3.58 5.07
CA ILE A 99 1.21 2.73 4.96
C ILE A 99 1.58 1.26 5.20
N GLN A 100 2.80 0.86 4.87
CA GLN A 100 3.27 -0.51 5.10
C GLN A 100 3.15 -0.90 6.58
N GLU A 101 3.54 -0.01 7.49
CA GLU A 101 3.42 -0.21 8.95
C GLU A 101 1.96 -0.45 9.37
N ASP A 102 1.04 0.38 8.90
CA ASP A 102 -0.38 0.26 9.25
C ASP A 102 -1.00 -1.05 8.75
N ILE A 103 -0.67 -1.46 7.52
CA ILE A 103 -1.18 -2.72 6.95
C ILE A 103 -0.59 -3.91 7.70
N ALA A 104 0.70 -3.86 8.04
CA ALA A 104 1.33 -4.95 8.77
C ALA A 104 0.76 -5.11 10.18
N ASP A 105 0.54 -4.01 10.90
CA ASP A 105 -0.07 -4.05 12.24
C ASP A 105 -1.53 -4.56 12.16
N GLU A 106 -2.33 -4.10 11.19
CA GLU A 106 -3.72 -4.56 11.02
C GLU A 106 -3.80 -6.04 10.62
N MET A 107 -2.84 -6.53 9.83
CA MET A 107 -2.78 -7.93 9.37
C MET A 107 -1.99 -8.85 10.32
N GLY A 108 -1.34 -8.29 11.34
CA GLY A 108 -0.51 -9.02 12.30
C GLY A 108 0.81 -9.57 11.73
N PHE A 109 1.39 -8.90 10.73
CA PHE A 109 2.70 -9.25 10.19
C PHE A 109 3.84 -8.58 10.97
N ASP A 110 4.92 -9.31 11.22
CA ASP A 110 6.12 -8.75 11.86
C ASP A 110 7.17 -8.33 10.82
N ILE A 111 6.99 -7.13 10.22
CA ILE A 111 7.85 -6.61 9.14
C ILE A 111 8.88 -5.57 9.60
N ARG A 112 9.17 -5.51 10.91
CA ARG A 112 9.82 -4.36 11.57
C ARG A 112 11.24 -4.01 11.09
N THR A 113 11.86 -4.84 10.25
CA THR A 113 13.30 -4.79 9.96
C THR A 113 13.70 -3.93 8.76
N SER A 114 12.80 -3.53 7.85
CA SER A 114 13.18 -2.83 6.60
C SER A 114 12.85 -1.35 6.49
N LEU A 115 12.07 -0.80 7.43
CA LEU A 115 11.63 0.61 7.46
C LEU A 115 12.78 1.63 7.54
N ARG A 116 14.02 1.17 7.75
CA ARG A 116 15.23 2.00 7.94
C ARG A 116 15.98 2.37 6.66
N GLN A 117 15.57 1.91 5.47
CA GLN A 117 16.23 2.29 4.21
C GLN A 117 15.65 3.55 3.54
N ARG A 118 15.46 4.64 4.30
CA ARG A 118 15.22 5.96 3.68
C ARG A 118 16.56 6.57 3.29
N ASP A 119 16.66 7.14 2.10
CA ASP A 119 17.87 7.85 1.66
C ASP A 119 18.10 9.08 2.57
N PRO A 120 19.16 9.07 3.41
CA PRO A 120 19.41 10.18 4.33
C PRO A 120 19.71 11.48 3.58
N LYS A 121 20.31 11.40 2.39
CA LYS A 121 20.67 12.58 1.58
C LYS A 121 19.41 13.23 1.01
N PHE A 122 18.49 12.44 0.45
CA PHE A 122 17.20 12.95 -0.01
C PHE A 122 16.45 13.63 1.13
N ARG A 123 16.35 12.95 2.28
CA ARG A 123 15.69 13.51 3.46
C ARG A 123 16.31 14.84 3.87
N GLN A 124 17.62 14.89 4.03
CA GLN A 124 18.31 16.12 4.42
C GLN A 124 18.11 17.25 3.41
N ALA A 125 18.20 16.96 2.11
CA ALA A 125 18.04 17.95 1.06
C ALA A 125 16.62 18.54 1.05
N VAL A 126 15.59 17.69 1.15
CA VAL A 126 14.19 18.13 1.22
C VAL A 126 13.94 18.94 2.50
N LEU A 127 14.30 18.43 3.67
CA LEU A 127 14.05 19.16 4.92
C LEU A 127 14.74 20.54 4.91
N ARG A 128 15.96 20.63 4.36
CA ARG A 128 16.66 21.90 4.19
C ARG A 128 15.93 22.86 3.26
N ALA A 129 15.43 22.39 2.12
CA ALA A 129 14.71 23.21 1.14
C ALA A 129 13.42 23.84 1.71
N TYR A 130 12.82 23.21 2.71
CA TYR A 130 11.62 23.69 3.41
C TYR A 130 11.92 24.31 4.79
N ASN A 131 13.17 24.73 5.05
CA ASN A 131 13.59 25.32 6.32
C ASN A 131 13.26 24.49 7.57
N TYR A 132 13.22 23.16 7.44
CA TYR A 132 12.81 22.22 8.48
C TYR A 132 11.40 22.50 9.03
N GLN A 133 10.47 22.93 8.16
CA GLN A 133 9.07 23.13 8.51
C GLN A 133 8.18 22.24 7.65
N CYS A 134 7.03 21.84 8.19
CA CYS A 134 6.00 21.19 7.40
C CYS A 134 5.45 22.18 6.37
N ALA A 135 5.45 21.78 5.09
CA ALA A 135 4.93 22.58 3.98
C ALA A 135 3.43 22.90 4.07
N VAL A 136 2.68 22.17 4.92
CA VAL A 136 1.23 22.33 5.08
C VAL A 136 0.87 23.18 6.30
N CYS A 137 1.45 22.89 7.46
CA CYS A 137 1.07 23.56 8.73
C CYS A 137 2.20 24.33 9.42
N GLY A 138 3.41 24.37 8.86
CA GLY A 138 4.55 25.06 9.47
C GLY A 138 5.19 24.36 10.68
N PHE A 139 4.72 23.16 11.05
CA PHE A 139 5.26 22.39 12.19
C PHE A 139 6.79 22.22 12.09
N ASN A 140 7.50 22.60 13.16
CA ASN A 140 8.97 22.60 13.28
C ASN A 140 9.38 22.35 14.74
N MET A 141 9.14 21.13 15.23
CA MET A 141 9.60 20.74 16.56
C MET A 141 11.03 20.18 16.50
N ARG A 142 11.85 20.54 17.48
CA ARG A 142 13.24 20.08 17.59
C ARG A 142 13.54 19.57 19.00
N HIS A 143 14.40 18.57 19.09
CA HIS A 143 15.01 18.10 20.33
C HIS A 143 16.50 17.87 20.08
N ASP A 144 17.36 18.44 20.92
CA ASP A 144 18.82 18.45 20.74
C ASP A 144 19.24 18.85 19.31
N ASN A 145 18.58 19.89 18.80
CA ASN A 145 18.77 20.42 17.45
C ASN A 145 18.40 19.46 16.29
N ALA A 146 17.85 18.28 16.57
CA ALA A 146 17.31 17.37 15.58
C ALA A 146 15.80 17.62 15.37
N PRO A 147 15.30 17.72 14.12
CA PRO A 147 13.88 17.84 13.84
C PRO A 147 13.14 16.56 14.26
N ILE A 148 12.06 16.71 15.03
CA ILE A 148 11.17 15.62 15.43
C ILE A 148 9.96 15.59 14.50
N ALA A 149 9.47 14.38 14.19
CA ALA A 149 8.21 14.13 13.49
C ALA A 149 8.07 14.87 12.15
N LEU A 150 9.19 15.26 11.53
CA LEU A 150 9.25 15.86 10.22
C LEU A 150 9.85 14.84 9.24
N GLU A 151 9.26 14.71 8.06
CA GLU A 151 9.59 13.68 7.09
C GLU A 151 9.69 14.25 5.68
N ALA A 152 10.49 13.59 4.85
CA ALA A 152 10.55 13.86 3.42
C ALA A 152 9.61 12.87 2.71
N ALA A 153 8.44 13.36 2.33
CA ALA A 153 7.47 12.62 1.55
C ALA A 153 7.81 12.71 0.06
N HIS A 154 7.63 11.61 -0.67
CA HIS A 154 7.80 11.63 -2.12
C HIS A 154 6.47 11.99 -2.79
N ILE A 155 6.48 12.92 -3.74
CA ILE A 155 5.29 13.24 -4.55
C ILE A 155 4.94 12.05 -5.45
N ARG A 156 5.93 11.54 -6.18
CA ARG A 156 5.87 10.24 -6.88
C ARG A 156 6.63 9.22 -6.05
N TRP A 157 5.95 8.15 -5.63
CA TRP A 157 6.56 7.12 -4.79
C TRP A 157 7.73 6.40 -5.46
N LYS A 158 8.72 6.00 -4.65
CA LYS A 158 9.95 5.33 -5.10
C LYS A 158 9.66 4.01 -5.81
N GLN A 159 8.73 3.19 -5.29
CA GLN A 159 8.28 1.93 -5.92
C GLN A 159 7.60 2.15 -7.29
N HIS A 160 7.18 3.37 -7.59
CA HIS A 160 6.66 3.77 -8.89
C HIS A 160 7.65 4.61 -9.70
N HIS A 161 8.96 4.46 -9.47
CA HIS A 161 10.05 5.17 -10.16
C HIS A 161 10.08 6.69 -9.88
N GLY A 162 9.74 7.09 -8.66
CA GLY A 162 9.93 8.46 -8.21
C GLY A 162 11.40 8.79 -7.92
N PRO A 163 11.96 9.90 -8.43
CA PRO A 163 13.35 10.28 -8.17
C PRO A 163 13.54 10.77 -6.72
N CYS A 164 14.71 10.49 -6.15
CA CYS A 164 15.12 10.98 -4.83
C CYS A 164 15.74 12.39 -4.94
N GLU A 165 14.96 13.35 -5.44
CA GLU A 165 15.39 14.73 -5.69
C GLU A 165 14.40 15.73 -5.09
N VAL A 166 14.91 16.90 -4.67
CA VAL A 166 14.09 17.94 -3.99
C VAL A 166 12.79 18.30 -4.73
N PRO A 167 12.73 18.42 -6.06
CA PRO A 167 11.48 18.71 -6.78
C PRO A 167 10.39 17.63 -6.63
N ASN A 168 10.78 16.39 -6.30
CA ASN A 168 9.87 15.29 -6.00
C ASN A 168 9.64 15.11 -4.49
N GLY A 169 10.09 16.05 -3.66
CA GLY A 169 10.05 15.95 -2.20
C GLY A 169 9.20 17.04 -1.54
N LEU A 170 8.44 16.65 -0.52
CA LEU A 170 7.73 17.54 0.39
C LEU A 170 8.24 17.32 1.82
N ALA A 171 8.57 18.38 2.55
CA ALA A 171 8.77 18.29 3.99
C ALA A 171 7.41 18.31 4.68
N LEU A 172 7.00 17.20 5.29
CA LEU A 172 5.68 17.06 5.95
C LEU A 172 5.87 16.58 7.39
N CYS A 173 5.05 17.08 8.33
CA CYS A 173 4.98 16.43 9.63
C CYS A 173 4.35 15.04 9.50
N ALA A 174 4.57 14.15 10.46
CA ALA A 174 4.09 12.76 10.42
C ALA A 174 2.58 12.65 10.09
N ILE A 175 1.77 13.57 10.62
CA ILE A 175 0.32 13.63 10.36
C ILE A 175 0.03 13.94 8.89
N HIS A 176 0.59 15.02 8.35
CA HIS A 176 0.36 15.40 6.95
C HIS A 176 1.01 14.44 5.97
N HIS A 177 2.14 13.82 6.32
CA HIS A 177 2.74 12.78 5.50
C HIS A 177 1.79 11.59 5.35
N LYS A 178 1.24 11.08 6.45
CA LYS A 178 0.27 9.98 6.41
C LYS A 178 -1.02 10.39 5.69
N ALA A 179 -1.52 11.61 5.90
CA ALA A 179 -2.68 12.12 5.18
C ALA A 179 -2.44 12.21 3.66
N PHE A 180 -1.22 12.59 3.25
CA PHE A 180 -0.82 12.67 1.84
C PHE A 180 -0.72 11.29 1.20
N ASP A 181 -0.06 10.33 1.85
CA ASP A 181 0.07 8.96 1.33
C ASP A 181 -1.27 8.22 1.27
N ARG A 182 -2.23 8.56 2.14
CA ARG A 182 -3.62 8.07 2.07
C ARG A 182 -4.49 8.82 1.06
N GLY A 183 -3.97 9.84 0.39
CA GLY A 183 -4.71 10.66 -0.56
C GLY A 183 -5.81 11.54 0.07
N SER A 184 -5.78 11.74 1.40
CA SER A 184 -6.70 12.65 2.09
C SER A 184 -6.37 14.12 1.83
N ILE A 185 -5.11 14.41 1.53
CA ILE A 185 -4.64 15.70 1.02
C ILE A 185 -3.82 15.45 -0.25
N GLY A 186 -3.79 16.42 -1.17
CA GLY A 186 -3.10 16.29 -2.45
C GLY A 186 -2.66 17.64 -3.01
N LEU A 187 -1.87 17.60 -4.08
CA LEU A 187 -1.41 18.79 -4.78
C LEU A 187 -2.46 19.21 -5.81
N ASP A 188 -2.95 20.45 -5.72
CA ASP A 188 -3.78 21.04 -6.77
C ASP A 188 -2.91 21.51 -7.94
N LYS A 189 -3.29 21.12 -9.16
CA LYS A 189 -2.63 21.52 -10.41
C LYS A 189 -2.63 23.05 -10.60
N LYS A 190 -3.54 23.80 -9.97
CA LYS A 190 -3.63 25.26 -10.12
C LYS A 190 -2.49 26.05 -9.46
N TYR A 191 -1.77 25.48 -8.49
CA TYR A 191 -0.71 26.19 -7.76
C TYR A 191 0.72 25.77 -8.16
N ALA A 192 0.87 24.86 -9.14
CA ALA A 192 2.18 24.45 -9.67
C ALA A 192 2.90 25.54 -10.48
N ARG A 193 2.26 26.71 -10.71
CA ARG A 193 2.88 27.90 -11.30
C ARG A 193 2.50 29.14 -10.49
N GLY A 194 3.23 29.40 -9.41
CA GLY A 194 3.15 30.69 -8.72
C GLY A 194 3.32 30.58 -7.23
N GLY A 195 4.41 31.19 -6.74
CA GLY A 195 4.82 31.47 -5.36
C GLY A 195 3.87 31.12 -4.22
N PHE A 196 4.42 30.42 -3.23
CA PHE A 196 3.85 30.34 -1.89
C PHE A 196 3.58 31.75 -1.35
N PRO A 197 2.37 32.05 -0.84
CA PRO A 197 2.13 33.29 -0.11
C PRO A 197 2.81 33.18 1.25
N THR A 198 3.77 34.07 1.50
CA THR A 198 4.27 34.36 2.84
C THR A 198 3.16 35.05 3.64
N ARG A 199 2.84 34.51 4.82
CA ARG A 199 2.29 35.28 5.93
C ARG A 199 3.23 35.13 7.11
#